data_AF-A0A969LFP8-F1
#
_entry.id   AF-A0A969LFP8-F1
#
_cell.length_a   1.000
_cell.length_b   1.000
_cell.length_c   1.000
_cell.angle_alpha   90.00
_cell.angle_beta   90.00
_cell.angle_gamma   90.00
#
_symmetry.space_group_name_H-M   'P 1'
#
loop_
_entity.id
_entity.type
_entity.pdbx_description
1 polymer ?
#
loop_
_entity_poly.entity_id
_entity_poly.type
_entity_poly.pdbx_seq_one_letter_code
_entity_poly.pdbx_strand_id
1 'polypeptide(L)'
;MRRFALLVAGACLLCVPAQAASVQVQSAIATLAKLETDVAKLEALCKINAELEAAGDDAAKSEALDRQMEAFVRSLGPEFVAAWDLAEELNPDSEDGKALNAAFDSLDDKCP
;
A
#
# COMPACT_ATOMS: atom_id res chain seq x y z
N MET A 1 30.66 56.96 -3.04
CA MET A 1 30.79 55.81 -3.97
C MET A 1 30.74 54.55 -3.11
N ARG A 2 29.60 53.85 -3.03
CA ARG A 2 29.10 52.83 -3.97
C ARG A 2 29.56 51.42 -3.53
N ARG A 3 28.67 50.75 -2.77
CA ARG A 3 28.30 49.31 -2.78
C ARG A 3 29.47 48.32 -2.54
N PHE A 4 29.43 47.35 -1.62
CA PHE A 4 28.42 46.30 -1.49
C PHE A 4 28.45 45.70 -0.08
N ALA A 5 27.29 45.63 0.56
CA ALA A 5 27.04 44.71 1.66
C ALA A 5 26.90 43.30 1.06
N LEU A 6 27.73 42.35 1.53
CA LEU A 6 27.56 40.92 1.27
C LEU A 6 26.39 40.43 2.14
N LEU A 7 25.30 40.14 1.45
CA LEU A 7 24.08 39.51 1.95
C LEU A 7 24.03 38.09 1.36
N VAL A 8 23.28 37.21 2.03
CA VAL A 8 22.77 35.89 1.55
C VAL A 8 23.79 34.74 1.66
N ALA A 9 23.52 33.59 2.29
CA ALA A 9 22.38 33.10 3.05
C ALA A 9 22.90 32.05 4.03
N GLY A 10 22.61 32.23 5.32
CA GLY A 10 22.70 31.16 6.30
C GLY A 10 21.61 30.14 6.03
N ALA A 11 22.02 28.89 5.86
CA ALA A 11 21.33 27.67 6.28
C ALA A 11 19.81 27.78 6.48
N CYS A 12 19.03 27.69 5.41
CA CYS A 12 17.78 26.96 5.51
C CYS A 12 18.09 25.50 5.20
N LEU A 13 18.36 24.75 6.26
CA LEU A 13 18.04 23.32 6.30
C LEU A 13 16.68 23.17 5.65
N LEU A 14 16.65 22.56 4.46
CA LEU A 14 15.44 21.97 3.92
C LEU A 14 15.05 20.85 4.89
N CYS A 15 14.36 21.21 5.99
CA CYS A 15 13.32 20.35 6.50
C CYS A 15 12.29 20.27 5.38
N VAL A 16 12.55 19.40 4.42
CA VAL A 16 11.47 18.75 3.67
C VAL A 16 10.63 18.15 4.78
N PRO A 17 9.40 18.63 5.04
CA PRO A 17 8.53 17.85 5.89
C PRO A 17 8.48 16.49 5.21
N ALA A 18 8.86 15.42 5.91
CA ALA A 18 8.51 14.09 5.46
C ALA A 18 7.00 14.15 5.26
N GLN A 19 6.57 14.22 4.00
CA GLN A 19 5.17 14.35 3.66
C GLN A 19 4.59 13.01 4.06
N ALA A 20 3.92 13.00 5.21
CA ALA A 20 3.16 11.84 5.63
C ALA A 20 2.20 11.50 4.49
N ALA A 21 1.99 10.21 4.25
CA ALA A 21 1.04 9.76 3.24
C ALA A 21 -0.31 10.47 3.40
N SER A 22 -1.08 10.62 2.33
CA SER A 22 -2.37 11.29 2.39
C SER A 22 -3.30 10.62 3.42
N VAL A 23 -4.28 11.36 3.93
CA VAL A 23 -5.22 10.85 4.94
C VAL A 23 -5.95 9.60 4.42
N GLN A 24 -6.25 9.55 3.13
CA GLN A 24 -6.88 8.41 2.49
C GLN A 24 -5.97 7.17 2.55
N VAL A 25 -4.70 7.32 2.21
CA VAL A 25 -3.71 6.22 2.30
C VAL A 25 -3.48 5.79 3.74
N GLN A 26 -3.36 6.71 4.69
CA GLN A 26 -3.25 6.36 6.11
C GLN A 26 -4.46 5.54 6.60
N SER A 27 -5.67 5.88 6.14
CA SER A 27 -6.89 5.12 6.45
C SER A 27 -6.89 3.72 5.81
N ALA A 28 -6.39 3.60 4.58
CA ALA A 28 -6.24 2.32 3.90
C ALA A 28 -5.23 1.42 4.61
N ILE A 29 -4.05 1.95 4.95
CA ILE A 29 -3.02 1.25 5.73
C ILE A 29 -3.58 0.76 7.07
N ALA A 30 -4.29 1.63 7.80
CA ALA A 30 -4.91 1.25 9.07
C ALA A 30 -5.99 0.17 8.92
N THR A 31 -6.65 0.11 7.74
CA THR A 31 -7.63 -0.92 7.43
C THR A 31 -6.94 -2.25 7.14
N LEU A 32 -5.90 -2.25 6.30
CA LEU A 32 -5.08 -3.43 6.00
C LEU A 32 -4.45 -4.02 7.27
N ALA A 33 -3.92 -3.18 8.17
CA ALA A 33 -3.34 -3.61 9.44
C ALA A 33 -4.30 -4.41 10.34
N LYS A 34 -5.62 -4.31 10.15
CA LYS A 34 -6.59 -5.14 10.87
C LYS A 34 -6.46 -6.63 10.50
N LEU A 35 -6.06 -6.95 9.26
CA LEU A 35 -5.84 -8.32 8.81
C LEU A 35 -4.68 -8.97 9.54
N GLU A 36 -3.62 -8.22 9.87
CA GLU A 36 -2.47 -8.74 10.62
C GLU A 36 -2.85 -9.34 11.98
N THR A 37 -3.99 -8.90 12.54
CA THR A 37 -4.47 -9.35 13.86
C THR A 37 -5.57 -10.41 13.76
N ASP A 38 -6.08 -10.71 12.56
CA ASP A 38 -7.12 -11.71 12.31
C ASP A 38 -6.50 -12.90 11.58
N VAL A 39 -5.98 -13.85 12.36
CA VAL A 39 -5.23 -15.02 11.85
C VAL A 39 -5.99 -15.77 10.76
N ALA A 40 -7.30 -15.97 10.93
CA ALA A 40 -8.09 -16.73 9.96
C ALA A 40 -8.21 -16.01 8.61
N LYS A 41 -8.34 -14.68 8.62
CA LYS A 41 -8.37 -13.88 7.39
C LYS A 41 -7.00 -13.74 6.76
N LEU A 42 -5.96 -13.58 7.58
CA LEU A 42 -4.59 -13.56 7.09
C LEU A 42 -4.22 -14.87 6.41
N GLU A 43 -4.50 -16.02 7.03
CA GLU A 43 -4.31 -17.34 6.41
C GLU A 43 -5.07 -17.50 5.09
N ALA A 44 -6.32 -16.99 5.03
CA ALA A 44 -7.11 -17.02 3.79
C ALA A 44 -6.49 -16.16 2.69
N LEU A 45 -6.03 -14.95 3.01
CA LEU A 45 -5.31 -14.06 2.08
C LEU A 45 -4.05 -14.73 1.55
N CYS A 46 -3.20 -15.22 2.46
CA CYS A 46 -1.93 -15.87 2.14
C CYS A 46 -2.10 -17.09 1.25
N LYS A 47 -3.15 -17.88 1.50
CA LYS A 47 -3.47 -19.04 0.65
C LYS A 47 -3.79 -18.61 -0.79
N ILE A 48 -4.59 -17.56 -0.97
CA ILE A 48 -4.94 -17.07 -2.31
C ILE A 48 -3.68 -16.55 -3.01
N ASN A 49 -2.84 -15.77 -2.32
CA ASN A 49 -1.57 -15.26 -2.85
C ASN A 49 -0.63 -16.40 -3.28
N ALA A 50 -0.44 -17.41 -2.43
CA ALA A 50 0.38 -18.57 -2.77
C ALA A 50 -0.17 -19.37 -3.96
N GLU A 51 -1.49 -19.51 -4.08
CA GLU A 51 -2.12 -20.16 -5.22
C GLU A 51 -1.94 -19.35 -6.52
N LEU A 52 -1.95 -18.01 -6.43
CA LEU A 52 -1.72 -17.08 -7.54
C LEU A 52 -0.28 -17.15 -8.04
N GLU A 53 0.70 -17.10 -7.13
CA GLU A 53 2.11 -17.32 -7.48
C GLU A 53 2.33 -18.70 -8.12
N ALA A 54 1.70 -19.73 -7.56
CA ALA A 54 1.76 -21.10 -8.09
C ALA A 54 0.98 -21.30 -9.40
N ALA A 55 0.19 -20.32 -9.86
CA ALA A 55 -0.47 -20.38 -11.16
C ALA A 55 0.52 -20.11 -12.31
N GLY A 56 1.60 -19.36 -12.06
CA GLY A 56 2.56 -18.98 -13.08
C GLY A 56 1.89 -18.29 -14.27
N ASP A 57 2.17 -18.76 -15.48
CA ASP A 57 1.63 -18.18 -16.73
C ASP A 57 0.23 -18.75 -17.11
N ASP A 58 -0.42 -19.55 -16.26
CA ASP A 58 -1.79 -20.04 -16.52
C ASP A 58 -2.82 -18.92 -16.29
N ALA A 59 -3.07 -18.16 -17.36
CA ALA A 59 -4.00 -17.03 -17.33
C ALA A 59 -5.40 -17.40 -16.83
N ALA A 60 -5.91 -18.61 -17.13
CA ALA A 60 -7.26 -19.00 -16.72
C ALA A 60 -7.33 -19.28 -15.21
N LYS A 61 -6.25 -19.87 -14.66
CA LYS A 61 -6.11 -20.10 -13.23
C LYS A 61 -5.88 -18.77 -12.49
N SER A 62 -5.02 -17.90 -12.99
CA SER A 62 -4.80 -16.57 -12.40
C SER A 62 -6.08 -15.75 -12.37
N GLU A 63 -6.84 -15.70 -13.47
CA GLU A 63 -8.12 -14.98 -13.51
C GLU A 63 -9.16 -15.56 -12.51
N ALA A 64 -9.14 -16.87 -12.28
CA ALA A 64 -10.00 -17.49 -11.27
C ALA A 64 -9.58 -17.12 -9.84
N LEU A 65 -8.29 -17.01 -9.58
CA LEU A 65 -7.73 -16.62 -8.29
C LEU A 65 -7.88 -15.12 -8.02
N ASP A 66 -7.77 -14.27 -9.04
CA ASP A 66 -8.06 -12.84 -8.95
C ASP A 66 -9.52 -12.62 -8.53
N ARG A 67 -10.46 -13.34 -9.15
CA ARG A 67 -11.87 -13.31 -8.72
C ARG A 67 -12.07 -13.81 -7.29
N GLN A 68 -11.29 -14.79 -6.87
CA GLN A 68 -11.33 -15.29 -5.50
C GLN A 68 -10.80 -14.24 -4.51
N MET A 69 -9.74 -13.52 -4.87
CA MET A 69 -9.23 -12.38 -4.12
C MET A 69 -10.28 -11.27 -4.02
N GLU A 70 -10.90 -10.86 -5.13
CA GLU A 70 -11.97 -9.87 -5.11
C GLU A 70 -13.13 -10.28 -4.19
N ALA A 71 -13.56 -11.55 -4.26
CA ALA A 71 -14.62 -12.07 -3.42
C ALA A 71 -14.22 -12.07 -1.94
N PHE A 72 -12.98 -12.44 -1.64
CA PHE A 72 -12.41 -12.38 -0.30
C PHE A 72 -12.43 -10.94 0.23
N VAL A 73 -11.85 -9.98 -0.49
CA VAL A 73 -11.81 -8.56 -0.09
C VAL A 73 -13.22 -8.01 0.13
N ARG A 74 -14.18 -8.31 -0.77
CA ARG A 74 -15.60 -7.91 -0.58
C ARG A 74 -16.22 -8.49 0.68
N SER A 75 -15.84 -9.71 1.07
CA SER A 75 -16.33 -10.34 2.31
C SER A 75 -15.82 -9.66 3.58
N LEU A 76 -14.71 -8.93 3.49
CA LEU A 76 -14.12 -8.21 4.63
C LEU A 76 -14.86 -6.91 4.97
N GLY A 77 -15.49 -6.30 3.97
CA GLY A 77 -16.27 -5.08 4.13
C GLY A 77 -15.87 -3.96 3.15
N PRO A 78 -16.71 -2.91 3.05
CA PRO A 78 -16.52 -1.83 2.09
C PRO A 78 -15.23 -1.03 2.32
N GLU A 79 -14.74 -0.93 3.56
CA GLU A 79 -13.48 -0.25 3.85
C GLU A 79 -12.27 -1.02 3.29
N PHE A 80 -12.34 -2.34 3.25
CA PHE A 80 -11.28 -3.18 2.68
C PHE A 80 -11.29 -3.09 1.16
N VAL A 81 -12.47 -3.12 0.54
CA VAL A 81 -12.63 -2.87 -0.90
C VAL A 81 -12.03 -1.52 -1.27
N ALA A 82 -12.39 -0.44 -0.55
CA ALA A 82 -11.84 0.89 -0.82
C ALA A 82 -10.32 0.97 -0.62
N ALA A 83 -9.76 0.24 0.37
CA ALA A 83 -8.31 0.18 0.58
C ALA A 83 -7.59 -0.59 -0.54
N TRP A 84 -8.23 -1.65 -1.06
CA TRP A 84 -7.71 -2.47 -2.17
C TRP A 84 -7.74 -1.71 -3.49
N ASP A 85 -8.88 -1.11 -3.83
CA ASP A 85 -9.08 -0.34 -5.06
C ASP A 85 -8.12 0.87 -5.12
N LEU A 86 -7.83 1.48 -3.96
CA LEU A 86 -6.88 2.60 -3.87
C LEU A 86 -5.49 2.23 -4.38
N ALA A 87 -5.07 0.97 -4.26
CA ALA A 87 -3.77 0.52 -4.78
C ALA A 87 -3.70 0.63 -6.31
N GLU A 88 -4.81 0.41 -7.02
CA GLU A 88 -4.88 0.53 -8.47
C GLU A 88 -4.96 2.00 -8.94
N GLU A 89 -5.51 2.88 -8.10
CA GLU A 89 -5.66 4.31 -8.40
C GLU A 89 -4.37 5.10 -8.19
N LEU A 90 -3.51 4.66 -7.29
CA LEU A 90 -2.28 5.38 -6.93
C LEU A 90 -1.16 5.13 -7.95
N ASN A 91 -0.37 6.19 -8.18
CA ASN A 91 0.91 6.03 -8.86
C ASN A 91 1.87 5.27 -7.94
N PRO A 92 2.38 4.07 -8.31
CA PRO A 92 3.25 3.27 -7.44
C PRO A 92 4.58 3.96 -7.10
N ASP A 93 5.04 4.91 -7.93
CA ASP A 93 6.27 5.66 -7.68
C ASP A 93 6.09 6.86 -6.74
N SER A 94 4.84 7.24 -6.44
CA SER A 94 4.51 8.31 -5.50
C SER A 94 4.78 7.90 -4.05
N GLU A 95 4.89 8.88 -3.13
CA GLU A 95 5.04 8.60 -1.70
C GLU A 95 3.83 7.81 -1.15
N ASP A 96 2.63 8.16 -1.61
CA ASP A 96 1.38 7.47 -1.27
C ASP A 96 1.35 6.03 -1.80
N GLY A 97 1.72 5.82 -3.07
CA GLY A 97 1.80 4.49 -3.67
C GLY A 97 2.82 3.60 -2.96
N LYS A 98 4.00 4.13 -2.64
CA LYS A 98 5.02 3.41 -1.86
C LYS A 98 4.56 3.07 -0.45
N ALA A 99 3.90 4.01 0.22
CA ALA A 99 3.39 3.79 1.57
C ALA A 99 2.30 2.71 1.60
N LEU A 100 1.39 2.71 0.62
CA LEU A 100 0.36 1.69 0.54
C LEU A 100 0.93 0.32 0.13
N ASN A 101 1.85 0.27 -0.84
CA ASN A 101 2.55 -0.98 -1.20
C ASN A 101 3.28 -1.59 -0.01
N ALA A 102 3.99 -0.78 0.78
CA ALA A 102 4.68 -1.28 1.97
C ALA A 102 3.72 -1.91 3.01
N ALA A 103 2.45 -1.49 3.03
CA ALA A 103 1.44 -2.11 3.88
C ALA A 103 0.96 -3.46 3.32
N PHE A 104 0.86 -3.62 1.99
CA PHE A 104 0.62 -4.92 1.37
C PHE A 104 1.81 -5.87 1.56
N ASP A 105 3.04 -5.38 1.35
CA ASP A 105 4.27 -6.15 1.61
C ASP A 105 4.31 -6.62 3.08
N SER A 106 3.89 -5.76 4.03
CA SER A 106 3.78 -6.13 5.45
C SER A 106 2.77 -7.26 5.70
N LEU A 107 1.67 -7.33 4.94
CA LEU A 107 0.72 -8.44 5.03
C LEU A 107 1.33 -9.73 4.48
N ASP A 108 2.02 -9.66 3.34
CA ASP A 108 2.66 -10.81 2.71
C ASP A 108 3.80 -11.36 3.58
N ASP A 109 4.59 -10.50 4.23
CA ASP A 109 5.63 -10.88 5.19
C ASP A 109 5.09 -11.64 6.43
N LYS A 110 3.78 -11.57 6.68
CA LYS A 110 3.11 -12.28 7.78
C LYS A 110 2.55 -13.63 7.35
N CYS A 111 2.61 -13.96 6.06
CA CYS A 111 2.15 -15.24 5.57
C CYS A 111 3.02 -16.39 6.11
N PRO A 112 2.41 -17.45 6.65
CA PRO A 112 3.13 -18.57 7.26
C PRO A 112 3.84 -19.49 6.26
#